data_AF-A0AAU3BCL7-F1
#
_entry.id   AF-A0AAU3BCL7-F1
#
_cell.length_a   1.000
_cell.length_b   1.000
_cell.length_c   1.000
_cell.angle_alpha   90.00
_cell.angle_beta   90.00
_cell.angle_gamma   90.00
#
_symmetry.space_group_name_H-M   'P 1'
#
loop_
_entity.id
_entity.type
_entity.pdbx_description
1 polymer ?
#
loop_
_entity_poly.entity_id
_entity_poly.type
_entity_poly.pdbx_seq_one_letter_code
_entity_poly.pdbx_strand_id
1 'polypeptide(L)'
;MRLRLEVIGWSRRTLVLTDTPRPDCPDCEGAGAIERDYGDYDTGEYAGTECYPCACSTEWRTVLLPLPRLPRLLRRRVAHRNPWIDEPPF
;
A
#
# COMPACT_ATOMS: atom_id res chain seq x y z
N MET A 1 -7.77 2.50 13.51
CA MET A 1 -8.06 2.96 12.14
C MET A 1 -7.13 4.11 11.77
N ARG A 2 -6.34 3.91 10.71
CA ARG A 2 -5.45 4.86 10.04
C ARG A 2 -5.75 4.80 8.55
N LEU A 3 -6.58 5.73 8.10
CA LEU A 3 -7.05 5.76 6.72
C LEU A 3 -5.95 6.24 5.77
N ARG A 4 -5.74 5.53 4.67
CA ARG A 4 -4.83 5.89 3.59
C ARG A 4 -5.54 5.82 2.24
N LEU A 5 -5.10 6.69 1.34
CA LEU A 5 -5.55 6.69 -0.04
C LEU A 5 -4.73 5.68 -0.84
N GLU A 6 -5.42 4.78 -1.53
CA GLU A 6 -4.84 3.79 -2.42
C GLU A 6 -5.42 3.99 -3.83
N VAL A 7 -4.62 3.75 -4.86
CA VAL A 7 -5.08 3.73 -6.24
C VAL A 7 -5.09 2.30 -6.74
N ILE A 8 -6.27 1.77 -7.03
CA ILE A 8 -6.45 0.41 -7.54
C ILE A 8 -6.93 0.37 -8.98
N GLY A 9 -6.83 -0.80 -9.60
CA GLY A 9 -7.34 -1.07 -10.93
C GLY A 9 -6.35 -0.66 -12.03
N TRP A 10 -6.13 -1.58 -12.96
CA TRP A 10 -5.17 -1.39 -14.06
C TRP A 10 -5.73 -0.50 -15.18
N SER A 11 -6.93 -0.82 -15.68
CA SER A 11 -7.55 -0.16 -16.84
C SER A 11 -8.33 1.11 -16.48
N ARG A 12 -8.94 1.14 -15.29
CA ARG A 12 -9.65 2.30 -14.71
C ARG A 12 -9.15 2.47 -13.27
N ARG A 13 -8.11 3.30 -13.13
CA ARG A 13 -7.56 3.65 -11.83
C ARG A 13 -8.69 4.25 -10.97
N THR A 14 -8.80 3.79 -9.74
CA THR A 14 -9.85 4.19 -8.80
C THR A 14 -9.21 4.51 -7.47
N LEU A 15 -9.60 5.64 -6.90
CA LEU A 15 -9.14 6.07 -5.59
C LEU A 15 -10.00 5.41 -4.52
N VAL A 16 -9.34 4.79 -3.56
CA VAL A 16 -9.95 4.05 -2.47
C VAL A 16 -9.38 4.57 -1.16
N LEU A 17 -10.24 4.76 -0.16
CA LEU A 17 -9.82 4.96 1.21
C LEU A 17 -9.82 3.60 1.91
N THR A 18 -8.65 3.17 2.39
CA THR A 18 -8.47 1.90 3.09
C THR A 18 -7.93 2.16 4.48
N ASP A 19 -8.36 1.38 5.45
CA ASP A 19 -7.66 1.31 6.73
C ASP A 19 -6.31 0.62 6.54
N THR A 20 -5.29 1.04 7.28
CA THR A 20 -3.93 0.49 7.19
C THR A 20 -3.36 0.21 8.58
N PRO A 21 -2.53 -0.84 8.72
CA PRO A 21 -1.95 -1.20 10.00
C PRO A 21 -1.12 -0.06 10.59
N ARG A 22 -1.06 -0.04 11.93
CA ARG A 22 -0.17 0.88 12.65
C ARG A 22 1.26 0.41 12.42
N PRO A 23 2.18 1.29 11.96
CA PRO A 23 3.54 0.89 11.59
C PRO A 23 4.31 0.36 12.80
N ASP A 24 4.06 0.94 13.98
CA ASP A 24 4.70 0.54 15.24
C ASP A 24 3.74 -0.29 16.10
N CYS A 25 2.91 -1.13 15.47
CA CYS A 25 2.04 -2.03 16.22
C CYS A 25 2.88 -3.06 16.98
N PRO A 26 2.71 -3.22 18.30
CA PRO A 26 3.51 -4.18 19.07
C PRO A 26 3.19 -5.65 18.72
N ASP A 27 2.03 -5.92 18.13
CA ASP A 27 1.59 -7.29 17.83
C ASP A 27 2.04 -7.76 16.44
N CYS A 28 2.04 -6.86 15.45
CA CYS A 28 2.31 -7.22 14.05
C CYS A 28 3.41 -6.38 13.39
N GLU A 29 4.03 -5.45 14.11
CA GLU A 29 5.15 -4.62 13.63
C GLU A 29 4.88 -3.91 12.30
N GLY A 30 3.62 -3.52 12.08
CA GLY A 30 3.18 -2.85 10.85
C GLY A 30 2.86 -3.75 9.67
N ALA A 31 3.00 -5.08 9.78
CA ALA A 31 2.61 -6.03 8.74
C ALA A 31 1.09 -6.10 8.53
N GLY A 32 0.30 -5.92 9.60
CA GLY A 32 -1.16 -6.00 9.58
C GLY A 32 -1.72 -7.42 9.70
N ALA A 33 -0.85 -8.42 9.76
CA ALA A 33 -1.16 -9.80 10.09
C ALA A 33 -0.12 -10.36 11.07
N ILE A 34 -0.51 -11.38 11.80
CA ILE A 34 0.35 -12.14 12.71
C ILE A 34 0.57 -13.51 12.06
N GLU A 35 1.83 -13.87 11.88
CA GLU A 35 2.25 -15.16 11.35
C GLU A 35 2.61 -16.10 12.51
N ARG A 36 2.13 -17.33 12.46
CA ARG A 36 2.45 -18.35 13.46
C ARG A 36 2.78 -19.66 12.77
N ASP A 37 3.97 -20.16 13.02
CA ASP A 37 4.37 -21.47 12.52
C ASP A 37 3.70 -22.57 13.34
N TYR A 38 3.32 -23.66 12.67
CA TYR A 38 2.82 -24.86 13.31
C TYR A 38 3.53 -26.09 12.79
N GLY A 39 3.69 -27.06 13.69
CA GLY A 39 4.28 -28.36 13.39
C GLY A 39 3.23 -29.41 13.06
N ASP A 40 3.65 -30.46 12.36
CA ASP A 40 2.90 -31.68 12.18
C ASP A 40 2.67 -32.35 13.55
N TYR A 41 1.47 -32.87 13.76
CA TYR A 41 1.07 -33.42 15.06
C TYR A 41 1.84 -34.69 15.42
N ASP A 42 2.20 -35.51 14.42
CA ASP A 42 2.82 -36.82 14.62
C ASP A 42 4.36 -36.73 14.62
N THR A 43 4.95 -35.88 13.78
CA THR A 43 6.42 -35.76 13.65
C THR A 43 7.01 -34.58 14.40
N GLY A 44 6.22 -33.55 14.70
CA GLY A 44 6.71 -32.28 15.26
C GLY A 44 7.53 -31.44 14.28
N GLU A 45 7.66 -31.87 13.02
CA GLU A 45 8.33 -31.11 11.97
C GLU A 45 7.49 -29.92 11.52
N TYR A 46 8.11 -28.90 10.93
CA TYR A 46 7.38 -27.75 10.38
C TYR A 46 6.35 -28.20 9.33
N ALA A 47 5.08 -27.85 9.55
CA ALA A 47 3.98 -28.19 8.66
C ALA A 47 3.43 -26.98 7.90
N GLY A 48 3.62 -25.76 8.42
CA GLY A 48 3.20 -24.55 7.74
C GLY A 48 3.19 -23.32 8.64
N THR A 49 2.75 -22.21 8.06
CA THR A 49 2.53 -20.94 8.74
C THR A 49 1.07 -20.54 8.57
N GLU A 50 0.38 -20.28 9.68
CA GLU A 50 -0.95 -19.69 9.70
C GLU A 50 -0.83 -18.16 9.82
N CYS A 51 -1.59 -17.44 9.00
CA CYS A 51 -1.65 -15.97 9.02
C CYS A 51 -3.02 -15.52 9.55
N TYR A 52 -3.02 -14.71 10.61
CA TYR A 52 -4.25 -14.13 11.16
C TYR A 52 -4.22 -12.60 11.12
N PRO A 53 -5.36 -11.93 10.88
CA PRO A 53 -5.39 -10.48 10.81
C PRO A 53 -5.09 -9.85 12.18
N CYS A 54 -4.27 -8.81 12.20
CA CYS A 54 -4.01 -8.04 13.40
C CYS A 54 -5.13 -7.03 13.65
N ALA A 55 -5.59 -6.91 14.90
CA ALA A 55 -6.64 -5.98 15.29
C ALA A 55 -6.24 -4.48 15.19
N CYS A 56 -4.98 -4.17 14.90
CA CYS A 56 -4.52 -2.79 14.77
C CYS A 56 -5.07 -2.04 13.54
N SER A 57 -5.54 -2.80 12.55
CA SER A 57 -6.31 -2.34 11.39
C SER A 57 -7.50 -3.24 11.15
N THR A 58 -8.44 -2.72 10.38
CA THR A 58 -9.64 -3.44 9.95
C THR A 58 -9.60 -3.69 8.44
N GLU A 59 -10.46 -4.58 7.95
CA GLU A 59 -10.68 -4.79 6.51
C GLU A 59 -11.51 -3.64 5.87
N TRP A 60 -11.71 -2.55 6.61
CA TRP A 60 -12.52 -1.44 6.15
C TRP A 60 -11.91 -0.77 4.92
N ARG A 61 -12.74 -0.63 3.90
CA ARG A 61 -12.37 -0.06 2.61
C ARG A 61 -13.59 0.59 1.97
N THR A 62 -13.41 1.78 1.41
CA THR A 62 -14.45 2.44 0.62
C THR A 62 -13.90 3.01 -0.69
N VAL A 63 -14.65 2.84 -1.77
CA VAL A 63 -14.34 3.46 -3.06
C VAL A 63 -14.76 4.92 -2.99
N LEU A 64 -13.81 5.83 -3.21
CA LEU A 64 -14.11 7.26 -3.24
C LEU A 64 -14.57 7.68 -4.63
N LEU A 65 -13.70 7.51 -5.63
CA LEU A 65 -13.99 7.93 -7.00
C LEU A 65 -13.06 7.29 -8.04
N PRO A 66 -13.54 7.03 -9.26
CA PRO A 66 -12.69 6.65 -10.39
C PRO A 66 -11.82 7.83 -10.84
N LEU A 67 -10.52 7.60 -10.99
CA LEU A 67 -9.59 8.64 -11.45
C LEU A 67 -9.76 8.87 -12.96
N PRO A 68 -9.78 10.14 -13.41
CA PRO A 68 -9.86 10.47 -14.82
C PRO A 68 -8.60 9.98 -15.57
N ARG A 69 -8.79 9.46 -16.77
CA ARG A 69 -7.68 9.08 -17.66
C ARG A 69 -6.99 10.36 -18.14
N LEU A 70 -5.89 10.75 -17.50
CA LEU A 70 -5.12 11.92 -17.91
C LEU A 70 -4.70 11.76 -19.39
N PRO A 71 -5.13 12.68 -20.29
CA PRO A 71 -4.71 12.68 -21.69
C PRO A 71 -3.19 12.69 -21.78
N ARG A 72 -2.62 11.92 -22.72
CA ARG A 72 -1.16 11.79 -22.93
C ARG A 72 -0.45 13.14 -23.07
N LEU A 73 -1.15 14.17 -23.56
CA LEU A 73 -0.66 15.54 -23.72
C LEU A 73 -0.32 16.24 -22.39
N LEU A 74 -1.02 15.94 -21.30
CA LEU A 74 -0.74 16.55 -19.98
C LEU A 74 0.50 15.94 -19.30
N ARG A 75 0.89 14.71 -19.66
CA ARG A 75 2.11 14.07 -19.11
C ARG A 75 3.41 14.69 -19.64
N ARG A 76 3.36 15.39 -20.78
CA ARG A 76 4.55 16.04 -21.39
C ARG A 76 4.96 17.35 -20.71
N ARG A 77 4.15 17.94 -19.83
CA ARG A 77 4.45 19.23 -19.20
C ARG A 77 5.39 19.17 -17.98
N VAL A 78 5.90 17.99 -17.61
CA VAL A 78 6.93 17.88 -16.54
C VAL A 78 8.35 18.11 -17.09
N ALA A 79 8.51 18.30 -18.41
CA ALA A 79 9.76 18.82 -18.99
C ALA A 79 9.79 20.36 -19.03
N HIS A 80 9.04 21.05 -18.16
CA HIS A 80 9.27 22.47 -17.95
C HIS A 80 10.52 22.62 -17.08
N ARG A 81 11.65 22.70 -17.80
CA ARG A 81 12.92 23.29 -17.38
C ARG A 81 12.65 24.39 -16.35
N ASN A 82 13.25 24.26 -15.17
CA ASN A 82 13.21 25.28 -14.14
C ASN A 82 13.78 26.58 -14.73
N PRO A 83 13.01 27.70 -14.82
CA PRO A 83 13.47 28.93 -15.46
C PRO A 83 14.62 29.64 -14.73
N TRP A 84 15.01 29.15 -13.54
CA TRP A 84 15.97 29.79 -12.64
C TRP A 84 17.32 29.09 -12.56
N ILE A 85 17.58 28.09 -13.41
CA ILE A 85 18.91 27.45 -13.50
C ILE A 85 19.61 28.02 -14.75
N ASP A 86 20.32 29.13 -14.53
CA ASP A 86 21.25 29.76 -15.49
C ASP A 86 22.72 29.58 -15.07
N GLU A 87 23.05 28.56 -14.28
CA GLU A 87 24.45 28.27 -13.93
C GLU A 87 24.98 27.08 -14.77
N PRO A 88 25.86 27.31 -15.76
CA PRO A 88 26.60 26.24 -16.41
C PRO A 88 27.64 25.64 -15.46
N PRO A 89 27.92 24.32 -15.55
CA PRO A 89 28.97 23.71 -14.73
C PRO A 89 30.34 24.17 -15.22
N PHE A 90 31.16 24.70 -14.31
CA PHE A 90 32.61 24.85 -14.50
C PHE A 90 33.28 23.49 -14.69
#